data_AF-A0A645BJV3-F1
#
_entry.id   AF-A0A645BJV3-F1
#
_cell.length_a   1.000
_cell.length_b   1.000
_cell.length_c   1.000
_cell.angle_alpha   90.00
_cell.angle_beta   90.00
_cell.angle_gamma   90.00
#
_symmetry.space_group_name_H-M   'P 1'
#
loop_
_entity.id
_entity.type
_entity.pdbx_description
1 polymer ?
#
loop_
_entity_poly.entity_id
_entity_poly.type
_entity_poly.pdbx_seq_one_letter_code
_entity_poly.pdbx_strand_id
1 'polypeptide(L)'
;MGLAAGLIHLIVKRKGLNKTKGMELLLLYCIFFGIGLVSMAAFIGQVFFPERVAAMLGWALSPLQKDIGLYAGAWGLLGLLAIWIRGSFVHAVVIGWSVFMIGAGIGHMKAAIVPASNSTYNFGSIFFDMGATVFILLLWAAWLGLKRYRGQHC
;
A
#
# COMPACT_ATOMS: atom_id res chain seq x y z
N MET A 1 4.60 2.90 9.40
CA MET A 1 3.77 3.88 10.14
C MET A 1 2.34 3.38 10.41
N GLY A 2 1.62 2.85 9.41
CA GLY A 2 0.24 2.37 9.61
C GLY A 2 0.07 1.33 10.73
N LEU A 3 0.91 0.30 10.76
CA LEU A 3 0.88 -0.72 11.82
C LEU A 3 1.05 -0.11 13.23
N ALA A 4 2.07 0.74 13.40
CA ALA A 4 2.34 1.39 14.69
C ALA A 4 1.16 2.27 15.15
N ALA A 5 0.62 3.12 14.26
CA ALA A 5 -0.53 3.96 14.58
C ALA A 5 -1.78 3.13 14.91
N GLY A 6 -2.01 2.03 14.19
CA GLY A 6 -3.11 1.10 14.46
C GLY A 6 -2.93 0.38 15.81
N LEU A 7 -1.72 -0.10 16.12
CA LEU A 7 -1.42 -0.74 17.40
C LEU A 7 -1.61 0.23 18.58
N ILE A 8 -1.14 1.48 18.45
CA ILE A 8 -1.38 2.53 19.46
C ILE A 8 -2.89 2.72 19.68
N HIS A 9 -3.68 2.82 18.61
CA HIS A 9 -5.13 2.95 18.73
C HIS A 9 -5.76 1.72 19.41
N LEU A 10 -5.33 0.50 19.07
CA LEU A 10 -5.80 -0.71 19.75
C LEU A 10 -5.49 -0.69 21.26
N ILE A 11 -4.28 -0.29 21.64
CA ILE A 11 -3.88 -0.20 23.05
C ILE A 11 -4.78 0.80 23.79
N VAL A 12 -5.06 1.96 23.20
CA VAL A 12 -5.91 3.00 23.78
C VAL A 12 -7.38 2.56 23.89
N LYS A 13 -7.92 1.84 22.89
CA LYS A 13 -9.33 1.42 22.83
C LYS A 13 -9.58 -0.04 23.24
N ARG A 14 -8.61 -0.69 23.89
CA ARG A 14 -8.58 -2.14 24.16
C ARG A 14 -9.85 -2.72 24.81
N LYS A 15 -10.59 -1.92 25.59
CA LYS A 15 -11.77 -2.38 26.36
C LYS A 15 -13.05 -2.53 25.53
N GLY A 16 -13.11 -2.04 24.29
CA GLY A 16 -14.36 -1.99 23.49
C GLY A 16 -14.33 -2.71 22.15
N LEU A 17 -13.18 -3.26 21.73
CA LEU A 17 -13.01 -3.87 20.41
C LEU A 17 -12.86 -5.37 20.54
N ASN A 18 -13.72 -6.11 19.82
CA ASN A 18 -13.49 -7.53 19.61
C ASN A 18 -12.37 -7.76 18.58
N LYS A 19 -11.85 -9.00 18.53
CA LYS A 19 -10.73 -9.37 17.66
C LYS A 19 -10.97 -9.00 16.19
N THR A 20 -12.17 -9.23 15.65
CA THR A 20 -12.51 -8.91 14.26
C THR A 20 -12.44 -7.41 13.98
N LYS A 21 -13.05 -6.58 14.84
CA LYS A 21 -13.00 -5.11 14.72
C LYS A 21 -11.59 -4.57 14.90
N GLY A 22 -10.79 -5.18 15.79
CA GLY A 22 -9.40 -4.80 15.99
C GLY A 22 -8.54 -5.08 14.75
N MET A 23 -8.71 -6.24 14.12
CA MET A 23 -7.99 -6.58 12.89
C MET A 23 -8.42 -5.69 11.72
N GLU A 24 -9.72 -5.40 11.60
CA GLU A 24 -10.23 -4.44 10.60
C GLU A 24 -9.57 -3.07 10.78
N LEU A 25 -9.46 -2.59 12.02
CA LEU A 25 -8.82 -1.32 12.33
C LEU A 25 -7.35 -1.32 11.92
N LEU A 26 -6.59 -2.37 12.24
CA LEU A 26 -5.20 -2.50 11.81
C LEU A 26 -5.07 -2.47 10.28
N LEU A 27 -5.90 -3.23 9.58
CA LEU A 27 -5.92 -3.27 8.12
C LEU A 27 -6.22 -1.88 7.53
N LEU A 28 -7.25 -1.19 8.04
CA LEU A 28 -7.61 0.16 7.60
C LEU A 28 -6.49 1.17 7.82
N TYR A 29 -5.77 1.08 8.95
CA TYR A 29 -4.62 1.95 9.22
C TYR A 29 -3.46 1.64 8.28
N CYS A 30 -3.18 0.37 8.00
CA CYS A 30 -2.15 -0.01 7.03
C CYS A 30 -2.51 0.47 5.62
N ILE A 31 -3.78 0.39 5.20
CA ILE A 31 -4.24 0.92 3.91
C ILE A 31 -4.14 2.45 3.89
N PHE A 32 -4.67 3.14 4.90
CA PHE A 32 -4.68 4.61 4.93
C PHE A 32 -3.26 5.20 4.92
N PHE A 33 -2.40 4.74 5.82
CA PHE A 33 -1.04 5.28 5.93
C PHE A 33 -0.10 4.70 4.88
N GLY A 34 -0.18 3.40 4.60
CA GLY A 34 0.76 2.68 3.75
C GLY A 34 0.44 2.79 2.26
N ILE A 35 -0.84 2.80 1.89
CA ILE A 35 -1.28 2.98 0.50
C ILE A 35 -1.68 4.43 0.29
N GLY A 36 -2.60 4.96 1.09
CA GLY A 36 -3.16 6.30 0.92
C GLY A 36 -2.10 7.41 0.96
N LEU A 37 -1.45 7.62 2.11
CA LEU A 37 -0.51 8.73 2.28
C LEU A 37 0.78 8.56 1.46
N VAL A 38 1.33 7.35 1.38
CA VAL A 38 2.55 7.10 0.60
C VAL A 38 2.31 7.36 -0.89
N SER A 39 1.24 6.81 -1.47
CA SER A 39 0.94 7.03 -2.88
C SER A 39 0.51 8.47 -3.16
N MET A 40 -0.15 9.15 -2.22
CA MET A 40 -0.46 10.58 -2.34
C MET A 40 0.81 11.45 -2.31
N ALA A 41 1.78 11.13 -1.45
CA ALA A 41 3.07 11.81 -1.45
C ALA A 41 3.82 11.59 -2.77
N ALA A 42 3.79 10.37 -3.32
CA ALA A 42 4.35 10.06 -4.63
C ALA A 42 3.66 10.85 -5.75
N PHE A 43 2.32 10.95 -5.75
CA PHE A 43 1.57 11.80 -6.67
C PHE A 43 2.03 13.25 -6.59
N ILE A 44 2.10 13.82 -5.39
CA ILE A 44 2.49 15.21 -5.20
C ILE A 44 3.90 15.44 -5.75
N GLY A 45 4.85 14.57 -5.41
CA GLY A 45 6.23 14.65 -5.91
C GLY A 45 6.31 14.54 -7.42
N GLN A 46 5.71 13.50 -8.00
CA GLN A 46 5.83 13.20 -9.44
C GLN A 46 5.09 14.21 -10.32
N VAL A 47 3.98 14.78 -9.86
CA VAL A 47 3.17 15.71 -10.68
C VAL A 47 3.60 17.16 -10.51
N PHE A 48 3.89 17.60 -9.30
CA PHE A 48 4.19 19.02 -9.02
C PHE A 48 5.69 19.30 -8.91
N PHE A 49 6.52 18.29 -8.69
CA PHE A 49 7.98 18.44 -8.54
C PHE A 49 8.77 17.40 -9.36
N PRO A 50 8.44 17.18 -10.66
CA PRO A 50 8.99 16.08 -11.43
C PRO A 50 10.52 16.16 -11.58
N GLU A 51 11.10 17.35 -11.71
CA GLU A 51 12.56 17.53 -11.84
C GLU A 51 13.30 17.06 -10.59
N ARG A 52 12.75 17.39 -9.41
CA ARG A 52 13.34 16.97 -8.12
C ARG A 52 13.28 15.46 -7.97
N VAL A 53 12.13 14.86 -8.28
CA VAL A 53 11.97 13.41 -8.17
C VAL A 53 12.84 12.69 -9.21
N ALA A 54 12.93 13.20 -10.43
CA ALA A 54 13.80 12.64 -11.47
C ALA A 54 15.27 12.64 -11.02
N ALA A 55 15.75 13.76 -10.48
CA ALA A 55 17.10 13.87 -9.94
C ALA A 55 17.35 12.93 -8.76
N MET A 56 16.39 12.79 -7.83
CA MET A 56 16.49 11.86 -6.70
C MET A 56 16.56 10.40 -7.13
N LEU A 57 15.82 10.03 -8.17
CA LEU A 57 15.74 8.67 -8.70
C LEU A 57 16.82 8.36 -9.74
N GLY A 58 17.60 9.37 -10.16
CA GLY A 58 18.54 9.24 -11.28
C GLY A 58 17.84 8.96 -12.61
N TRP A 59 16.58 9.36 -12.75
CA TRP A 59 15.79 9.18 -13.97
C TRP A 59 15.93 10.40 -14.88
N ALA A 60 15.85 10.17 -16.19
CA ALA A 60 15.64 11.26 -17.12
C ALA A 60 14.23 11.82 -16.94
N LEU A 61 14.13 13.16 -16.95
CA LEU A 61 12.83 13.83 -16.93
C LEU A 61 12.05 13.43 -18.19
N SER A 62 10.83 12.93 -18.00
CA SER A 62 10.00 12.45 -19.11
C SER A 62 8.51 12.63 -18.84
N PRO A 63 7.66 12.72 -19.89
CA PRO A 63 6.20 12.79 -19.72
C PRO A 63 5.62 11.62 -18.92
N LEU A 64 6.24 10.44 -19.01
CA LEU A 64 5.84 9.22 -18.28
C LEU A 64 5.80 9.43 -16.77
N GLN A 65 6.63 10.33 -16.25
CA GLN A 65 6.69 10.62 -14.82
C GLN A 65 5.38 11.20 -14.29
N LYS A 66 4.68 12.00 -15.12
CA LYS A 66 3.36 12.54 -14.78
C LYS A 66 2.30 11.44 -14.74
N ASP A 67 2.37 10.47 -15.66
CA ASP A 67 1.45 9.32 -15.68
C ASP A 67 1.64 8.43 -14.45
N ILE A 68 2.89 8.16 -14.08
CA ILE A 68 3.25 7.48 -12.82
C ILE A 68 2.68 8.25 -11.63
N GLY A 69 2.80 9.58 -11.63
CA GLY A 69 2.20 10.43 -10.62
C GLY A 69 0.69 10.25 -10.52
N LEU A 70 -0.04 10.40 -11.63
CA LEU A 70 -1.50 10.26 -11.68
C LEU A 70 -1.97 8.88 -11.21
N TYR A 71 -1.30 7.82 -11.64
CA TYR A 71 -1.52 6.46 -11.18
C TYR A 71 -1.35 6.36 -9.64
N ALA A 72 -0.29 6.95 -9.08
CA ALA A 72 -0.08 6.98 -7.63
C ALA A 72 -1.17 7.79 -6.93
N GLY A 73 -1.66 8.86 -7.55
CA GLY A 73 -2.75 9.69 -7.02
C GLY A 73 -4.04 8.91 -6.89
N ALA A 74 -4.34 8.04 -7.87
CA ALA A 74 -5.50 7.16 -7.82
C ALA A 74 -5.44 6.20 -6.61
N TRP A 75 -4.31 5.52 -6.39
CA TRP A 75 -4.15 4.66 -5.21
C TRP A 75 -4.13 5.44 -3.91
N GLY A 76 -3.54 6.64 -3.92
CA GLY A 76 -3.55 7.54 -2.77
C GLY A 76 -4.99 7.88 -2.37
N LEU A 77 -5.82 8.28 -3.32
CA LEU A 77 -7.23 8.57 -3.08
C LEU A 77 -7.98 7.34 -2.57
N LEU A 78 -7.84 6.19 -3.22
CA LEU A 78 -8.51 4.95 -2.80
C LEU A 78 -8.09 4.52 -1.38
N GLY A 79 -6.79 4.58 -1.08
CA GLY A 79 -6.25 4.23 0.22
C GLY A 79 -6.72 5.18 1.34
N LEU A 80 -6.78 6.48 1.06
CA LEU A 80 -7.33 7.45 2.01
C LEU A 80 -8.82 7.22 2.25
N LEU A 81 -9.60 7.01 1.19
CA LEU A 81 -11.05 6.82 1.29
C LEU A 81 -11.46 5.55 2.05
N ALA A 82 -10.57 4.57 2.16
CA ALA A 82 -10.86 3.28 2.78
C ALA A 82 -11.31 3.36 4.24
N ILE A 83 -10.81 4.34 5.01
CA ILE A 83 -11.17 4.51 6.42
C ILE A 83 -12.63 4.95 6.61
N TRP A 84 -13.21 5.65 5.62
CA TRP A 84 -14.60 6.13 5.68
C TRP A 84 -15.57 5.17 5.01
N ILE A 85 -15.27 4.64 3.82
CA ILE A 85 -16.20 3.79 3.05
C ILE A 85 -16.29 2.38 3.66
N ARG A 86 -15.15 1.77 3.99
CA ARG A 86 -15.04 0.46 4.66
C ARG A 86 -15.77 -0.67 3.91
N GLY A 87 -16.02 -1.81 4.57
CA GLY A 87 -16.81 -2.90 4.00
C GLY A 87 -16.21 -3.52 2.74
N SER A 88 -17.01 -3.66 1.67
CA SER A 88 -16.56 -4.23 0.39
C SER A 88 -15.45 -3.40 -0.27
N PHE A 89 -15.43 -2.08 -0.07
CA PHE A 89 -14.43 -1.18 -0.63
C PHE A 89 -13.00 -1.58 -0.23
N VAL A 90 -12.80 -2.02 1.02
CA VAL A 90 -11.49 -2.50 1.50
C VAL A 90 -10.98 -3.67 0.65
N HIS A 91 -11.86 -4.58 0.23
CA HIS A 91 -11.49 -5.73 -0.59
C HIS A 91 -11.03 -5.28 -1.98
N ALA A 92 -11.77 -4.32 -2.58
CA ALA A 92 -11.40 -3.76 -3.88
C ALA A 92 -10.03 -3.06 -3.84
N VAL A 93 -9.77 -2.26 -2.81
CA VAL A 93 -8.48 -1.59 -2.62
C VAL A 93 -7.35 -2.62 -2.44
N VAL A 94 -7.53 -3.61 -1.57
CA VAL A 94 -6.52 -4.65 -1.33
C VAL A 94 -6.22 -5.43 -2.60
N ILE A 95 -7.24 -5.97 -3.27
CA ILE A 95 -7.07 -6.77 -4.49
C ILE A 95 -6.39 -5.95 -5.59
N GLY A 96 -6.93 -4.78 -5.89
CA GLY A 96 -6.42 -3.93 -6.96
C GLY A 96 -4.99 -3.49 -6.70
N TRP A 97 -4.70 -3.02 -5.49
CA TRP A 97 -3.37 -2.55 -5.13
C TRP A 97 -2.35 -3.69 -5.12
N SER A 98 -2.72 -4.88 -4.62
CA SER A 98 -1.86 -6.06 -4.66
C SER A 98 -1.52 -6.49 -6.08
N VAL A 99 -2.50 -6.50 -7.00
CA VAL A 99 -2.22 -6.81 -8.43
C VAL A 99 -1.23 -5.83 -9.02
N PHE A 100 -1.42 -4.53 -8.75
CA PHE A 100 -0.49 -3.50 -9.20
C PHE A 100 0.93 -3.75 -8.65
N MET A 101 1.06 -3.94 -7.34
CA MET A 101 2.37 -4.07 -6.69
C MET A 101 3.10 -5.34 -7.12
N ILE A 102 2.37 -6.44 -7.37
CA ILE A 102 2.93 -7.65 -7.99
C ILE A 102 3.49 -7.33 -9.38
N GLY A 103 2.73 -6.60 -10.21
CA GLY A 103 3.20 -6.15 -11.52
C GLY A 103 4.46 -5.29 -11.44
N ALA A 104 4.49 -4.32 -10.51
CA ALA A 104 5.65 -3.45 -10.27
C ALA A 104 6.88 -4.26 -9.85
N GLY A 105 6.75 -5.17 -8.89
CA GLY A 105 7.88 -5.98 -8.44
C GLY A 105 8.38 -6.94 -9.51
N ILE A 106 7.51 -7.53 -10.34
CA ILE A 106 7.96 -8.31 -11.52
C ILE A 106 8.74 -7.41 -12.49
N GLY A 107 8.28 -6.18 -12.71
CA GLY A 107 9.00 -5.18 -13.51
C GLY A 107 10.40 -4.91 -12.97
N HIS A 108 10.52 -4.66 -11.65
CA HIS A 108 11.80 -4.45 -11.00
C HIS A 108 12.70 -5.70 -11.00
N MET A 109 12.14 -6.91 -10.85
CA MET A 109 12.91 -8.17 -10.99
C MET A 109 13.51 -8.29 -12.39
N LYS A 110 12.73 -8.04 -13.44
CA LYS A 110 13.23 -8.06 -14.83
C LYS A 110 14.33 -7.03 -15.03
N ALA A 111 14.17 -5.82 -14.49
CA ALA A 111 15.16 -4.76 -14.58
C ALA A 111 16.46 -5.13 -13.85
N ALA A 112 16.38 -5.78 -12.68
CA ALA A 112 17.55 -6.17 -11.88
C ALA A 112 18.47 -7.20 -12.55
N ILE A 113 17.96 -7.98 -13.52
CA ILE A 113 18.74 -9.01 -14.25
C ILE A 113 19.58 -8.38 -15.38
N VAL A 114 19.32 -7.12 -15.76
CA VAL A 114 20.05 -6.44 -16.84
C VAL A 114 21.39 -5.89 -16.31
N PRO A 115 22.55 -6.26 -16.91
CA PRO A 115 23.90 -5.92 -16.41
C PRO A 115 24.23 -4.42 -16.32
N ALA A 116 23.48 -3.55 -16.99
CA ALA A 116 23.65 -2.09 -16.99
C ALA A 116 22.66 -1.35 -16.07
N SER A 117 21.84 -2.06 -15.30
CA SER A 117 20.87 -1.45 -14.40
C SER A 117 21.48 -1.11 -13.02
N ASN A 118 20.93 -0.10 -12.34
CA ASN A 118 21.21 0.15 -10.93
C ASN A 118 20.60 -0.97 -10.06
N SER A 119 21.27 -2.11 -10.00
CA SER A 119 20.78 -3.35 -9.38
C SER A 119 20.34 -3.14 -7.93
N THR A 120 21.07 -2.33 -7.15
CA THR A 120 20.75 -2.04 -5.73
C THR A 120 19.40 -1.34 -5.54
N TYR A 121 19.05 -0.37 -6.40
CA TYR A 121 17.76 0.32 -6.33
C TYR A 121 16.60 -0.62 -6.69
N ASN A 122 16.81 -1.47 -7.69
CA ASN A 122 15.83 -2.46 -8.12
C ASN A 122 15.57 -3.51 -7.03
N PHE A 123 16.62 -4.00 -6.34
CA PHE A 123 16.45 -4.94 -5.22
C PHE A 123 15.66 -4.35 -4.04
N GLY A 124 15.95 -3.11 -3.66
CA GLY A 124 15.18 -2.42 -2.62
C GLY A 124 13.71 -2.25 -2.98
N SER A 125 13.45 -1.90 -4.25
CA SER A 125 12.09 -1.74 -4.76
C SER A 125 11.32 -3.06 -4.81
N ILE A 126 11.95 -4.17 -5.23
CA ILE A 126 11.34 -5.51 -5.21
C ILE A 126 10.92 -5.91 -3.79
N PHE A 127 11.79 -5.70 -2.80
CA PHE A 127 11.49 -6.04 -1.42
C PHE A 127 10.31 -5.25 -0.89
N PHE A 128 10.25 -3.95 -1.21
CA PHE A 128 9.11 -3.11 -0.86
C PHE A 128 7.84 -3.59 -1.56
N ASP A 129 7.89 -3.81 -2.88
CA ASP A 129 6.72 -4.15 -3.68
C ASP A 129 6.10 -5.49 -3.27
N MET A 130 6.91 -6.54 -3.20
CA MET A 130 6.46 -7.88 -2.85
C MET A 130 6.14 -7.98 -1.35
N GLY A 131 7.03 -7.44 -0.51
CA GLY A 131 6.91 -7.53 0.94
C GLY A 131 5.66 -6.80 1.45
N ALA A 132 5.41 -5.57 0.98
CA ALA A 132 4.23 -4.82 1.37
C ALA A 132 2.94 -5.49 0.84
N THR A 133 2.98 -6.08 -0.35
CA THR A 133 1.86 -6.85 -0.89
C THR A 133 1.51 -8.05 -0.03
N VAL A 134 2.49 -8.91 0.27
CA VAL A 134 2.30 -10.07 1.13
C VAL A 134 1.76 -9.64 2.49
N PHE A 135 2.34 -8.60 3.09
CA PHE A 135 1.90 -8.09 4.38
C PHE A 135 0.42 -7.66 4.39
N ILE A 136 -0.02 -6.88 3.39
CA ILE A 136 -1.42 -6.45 3.27
C ILE A 136 -2.35 -7.65 3.03
N LEU A 137 -1.97 -8.60 2.18
CA LEU A 137 -2.76 -9.81 1.92
C LEU A 137 -2.91 -10.68 3.16
N LEU A 138 -1.86 -10.81 3.99
CA LEU A 138 -1.92 -11.56 5.24
C LEU A 138 -2.85 -10.89 6.26
N LEU A 139 -2.79 -9.56 6.41
CA LEU A 139 -3.72 -8.83 7.27
C LEU A 139 -5.16 -8.96 6.80
N TRP A 140 -5.37 -8.88 5.49
CA TRP A 140 -6.69 -9.05 4.89
C TRP A 140 -7.24 -10.47 5.09
N ALA A 141 -6.42 -11.51 4.86
CA ALA A 141 -6.80 -12.90 5.11
C ALA A 141 -7.11 -13.16 6.59
N ALA A 142 -6.32 -12.60 7.52
CA ALA A 142 -6.57 -12.70 8.96
C ALA A 142 -7.90 -12.04 9.35
N TRP A 143 -8.22 -10.87 8.78
CA TRP A 143 -9.49 -10.20 8.99
C TRP A 143 -10.68 -11.04 8.49
N LEU A 144 -10.59 -11.59 7.28
CA LEU A 144 -11.61 -12.46 6.70
C LEU A 144 -11.85 -13.72 7.52
N GLY A 145 -10.77 -14.37 7.99
CA GLY A 145 -10.87 -15.54 8.86
C GLY A 145 -11.61 -15.24 10.17
N LEU A 146 -11.27 -14.12 10.82
CA LEU A 146 -11.94 -13.66 12.05
C LEU A 146 -13.41 -13.26 11.80
N LYS A 147 -13.73 -12.72 10.62
CA LYS A 147 -15.10 -12.36 10.25
C LYS A 147 -15.96 -13.60 10.02
N ARG A 148 -15.42 -14.61 9.32
CA ARG A 148 -16.10 -15.89 9.07
C ARG A 148 -16.38 -16.66 10.36
N TYR A 149 -15.38 -16.79 11.23
CA TYR A 149 -15.53 -17.47 12.53
C TYR A 149 -16.67 -16.86 13.35
N ARG A 150 -16.72 -15.54 13.45
CA ARG A 150 -17.77 -14.85 14.20
C ARG A 150 -19.17 -15.05 13.60
N GLY A 151 -19.29 -15.08 12.27
CA GLY A 151 -20.57 -15.33 11.60
C GLY A 151 -21.13 -16.74 11.78
N GLN A 152 -20.29 -17.71 12.19
CA GLN A 152 -20.71 -19.10 12.46
C GLN A 152 -21.09 -19.35 13.94
N HIS A 153 -20.76 -18.41 14.84
CA HIS A 153 -20.91 -18.57 16.30
C HIS A 153 -21.78 -17.45 16.92
N CYS A 154 -22.66 -16.84 16.13
CA CYS A 154 -23.69 -15.88 16.55
C CYS A 154 -25.02 -16.33 15.95
#